data_AF-A0AA38IVX1-F1
#
_entry.id   AF-A0AA38IVX1-F1
#
_cell.length_a   1.000
_cell.length_b   1.000
_cell.length_c   1.000
_cell.angle_alpha   90.00
_cell.angle_beta   90.00
_cell.angle_gamma   90.00
#
_symmetry.space_group_name_H-M   'P 1'
#
loop_
_entity.id
_entity.type
_entity.pdbx_description
1 polymer ?
#
loop_
_entity_poly.entity_id
_entity_poly.type
_entity_poly.pdbx_seq_one_letter_code
_entity_poly.pdbx_strand_id
1 'polypeptide(L)'
;MLFPLSKLCLPSRTFDLASAKAEPQNQVRPRAQEPNSWKCAFHSIALFLVSDQEYWYEQARIALRKRLQYATDRRPHAKNVVLFVGDGMGVATATAARILRGQRLGKRGEDHELAWDSFPAVALAKVSRFRIAQQK
;
A
#
# COMPACT_ATOMS: atom_id res chain seq x y z
N MET A 1 34.49 -26.80 37.22
CA MET A 1 33.64 -27.80 37.92
C MET A 1 32.76 -27.06 38.93
N LEU A 2 31.53 -27.57 39.16
CA LEU A 2 30.55 -27.17 40.19
C LEU A 2 30.00 -25.71 40.19
N PHE A 3 28.71 -25.59 39.82
CA PHE A 3 27.73 -24.73 40.52
C PHE A 3 27.36 -25.37 41.89
N PRO A 4 26.75 -24.65 42.87
CA PRO A 4 25.28 -24.70 42.97
C PRO A 4 24.51 -23.53 43.64
N LEU A 5 23.22 -23.43 43.26
CA LEU A 5 22.02 -23.11 44.08
C LEU A 5 21.90 -21.81 44.93
N SER A 6 20.88 -20.98 44.64
CA SER A 6 19.62 -20.96 45.44
C SER A 6 18.52 -19.99 44.92
N LYS A 7 17.27 -20.51 44.86
CA LYS A 7 15.92 -19.93 45.11
C LYS A 7 15.73 -18.38 44.99
N LEU A 8 14.65 -17.86 44.38
CA LEU A 8 13.29 -17.86 44.97
C LEU A 8 12.15 -17.48 44.00
N CYS A 9 10.93 -17.85 44.44
CA CYS A 9 9.60 -17.44 43.95
C CYS A 9 9.04 -16.29 44.83
N LEU A 10 7.94 -15.57 44.56
CA LEU A 10 6.84 -15.58 43.55
C LEU A 10 6.45 -14.07 43.30
N PRO A 11 5.24 -13.59 42.91
CA PRO A 11 5.04 -12.25 42.32
C PRO A 11 4.32 -11.23 43.22
N SER A 12 4.13 -10.01 42.72
CA SER A 12 3.10 -9.08 43.20
C SER A 12 2.48 -8.31 42.04
N ARG A 13 1.18 -8.57 41.77
CA ARG A 13 0.34 -7.66 41.00
C ARG A 13 -0.31 -6.68 41.97
N THR A 14 -0.11 -5.40 41.75
CA THR A 14 -1.07 -4.35 42.13
C THR A 14 -1.46 -3.57 40.88
N PHE A 15 -2.62 -2.93 40.93
CA PHE A 15 -3.45 -2.66 39.74
C PHE A 15 -4.10 -1.28 39.90
N ASP A 16 -3.69 -0.31 39.08
CA ASP A 16 -4.37 0.97 38.85
C ASP A 16 -3.98 1.41 37.43
N LEU A 17 -4.84 1.32 36.41
CA LEU A 17 -6.08 2.07 36.11
C LEU A 17 -5.86 3.48 35.53
N ALA A 18 -6.33 3.61 34.28
CA ALA A 18 -6.74 4.83 33.59
C ALA A 18 -5.69 5.88 33.17
N SER A 19 -5.26 5.79 31.91
CA SER A 19 -5.59 6.85 30.94
C SER A 19 -5.73 6.28 29.53
N ALA A 20 -6.85 6.56 28.87
CA ALA A 20 -7.20 5.93 27.61
C ALA A 20 -6.66 6.71 26.40
N LYS A 21 -5.79 6.09 25.60
CA LYS A 21 -5.59 6.41 24.20
C LYS A 21 -5.89 5.16 23.38
N ALA A 22 -6.80 5.26 22.41
CA ALA A 22 -7.21 4.11 21.61
C ALA A 22 -6.10 3.74 20.60
N GLU A 23 -5.29 2.76 20.98
CA GLU A 23 -4.35 2.10 20.07
C GLU A 23 -5.10 1.00 19.28
N PRO A 24 -5.01 0.96 17.93
CA PRO A 24 -5.72 -0.06 17.15
C PRO A 24 -5.18 -1.45 17.48
N GLN A 25 -6.02 -2.27 18.11
CA GLN A 25 -5.63 -3.61 18.54
C GLN A 25 -5.42 -4.54 17.34
N ASN A 26 -4.15 -4.83 17.04
CA ASN A 26 -3.78 -6.08 16.38
C ASN A 26 -2.48 -6.66 16.96
N GLN A 27 -2.40 -6.76 18.29
CA GLN A 27 -1.38 -7.55 18.98
C GLN A 27 -1.93 -8.95 19.29
N VAL A 28 -1.72 -9.89 18.36
CA VAL A 28 -1.96 -11.31 18.63
C VAL A 28 -0.87 -11.81 19.58
N ARG A 29 -1.25 -12.18 20.81
CA ARG A 29 -0.33 -12.78 21.79
C ARG A 29 0.13 -14.17 21.31
N PRO A 30 1.44 -14.50 21.36
CA PRO A 30 1.89 -15.86 21.06
C PRO A 30 1.39 -16.85 22.13
N ARG A 31 0.88 -17.99 21.68
CA ARG A 31 0.41 -19.09 22.54
C ARG A 31 1.60 -19.98 22.93
N ALA A 32 1.79 -20.24 24.21
CA ALA A 32 2.83 -21.14 24.71
C ALA A 32 2.37 -22.61 24.69
N GLN A 33 3.18 -23.50 24.11
CA GLN A 33 3.20 -24.98 24.14
C GLN A 33 4.18 -25.45 23.04
N GLU A 34 4.95 -26.54 23.09
CA GLU A 34 5.51 -27.42 24.13
C GLU A 34 6.69 -28.17 23.42
N PRO A 35 7.74 -28.66 24.10
CA PRO A 35 9.05 -28.86 23.45
C PRO A 35 9.46 -30.32 23.17
N ASN A 36 8.98 -30.95 22.08
CA ASN A 36 9.61 -32.17 21.54
C ASN A 36 9.14 -32.62 20.14
N SER A 37 10.03 -33.38 19.49
CA SER A 37 9.81 -34.19 18.28
C SER A 37 9.87 -33.47 16.92
N TRP A 38 11.12 -33.28 16.47
CA TRP A 38 11.61 -33.35 15.09
C TRP A 38 10.56 -33.63 14.00
N LYS A 39 9.94 -32.55 13.50
CA LYS A 39 9.52 -32.50 12.08
C LYS A 39 10.32 -31.39 11.42
N CYS A 40 11.03 -31.78 10.37
CA CYS A 40 12.04 -30.97 9.71
C CYS A 40 11.51 -29.60 9.29
N ALA A 41 12.41 -28.62 9.22
CA ALA A 41 12.10 -27.26 8.78
C ALA A 41 11.59 -27.25 7.32
N PHE A 42 10.29 -27.48 7.14
CA PHE A 42 9.58 -27.02 5.97
C PHE A 42 9.52 -25.50 6.12
N HIS A 43 10.51 -24.82 5.54
CA HIS A 43 10.55 -23.37 5.48
C HIS A 43 9.33 -22.93 4.66
N SER A 44 8.22 -22.71 5.37
CA SER A 44 7.05 -22.07 4.81
C SER A 44 7.51 -20.67 4.44
N ILE A 45 7.87 -20.51 3.17
CA ILE A 45 7.76 -19.23 2.49
C ILE A 45 6.31 -18.84 2.72
N ALA A 46 6.11 -17.95 3.68
CA ALA A 46 4.83 -17.30 3.91
C ALA A 46 4.58 -16.48 2.65
N LEU A 47 3.94 -17.13 1.67
CA LEU A 47 3.52 -16.53 0.44
C LEU A 47 2.60 -15.39 0.84
N PHE A 48 3.13 -14.17 0.75
CA PHE A 48 2.47 -12.94 1.18
C PHE A 48 1.34 -12.61 0.20
N LEU A 49 0.28 -13.41 0.30
CA LEU A 49 -0.96 -13.26 -0.43
C LEU A 49 -1.73 -12.09 0.17
N VAL A 50 -1.53 -10.91 -0.41
CA VAL A 50 -2.51 -9.82 -0.35
C VAL A 50 -3.72 -10.26 -1.18
N SER A 51 -4.53 -11.15 -0.61
CA SER A 51 -5.68 -11.78 -1.30
C SER A 51 -6.87 -12.00 -0.36
N ASP A 52 -7.01 -11.19 0.69
CA ASP A 52 -8.29 -11.10 1.39
C ASP A 52 -9.30 -10.36 0.50
N GLN A 53 -10.44 -10.99 0.25
CA GLN A 53 -11.52 -10.43 -0.56
C GLN A 53 -11.95 -9.04 -0.05
N GLU A 54 -12.05 -8.89 1.27
CA GLU A 54 -12.50 -7.66 1.94
C GLU A 54 -11.60 -6.44 1.62
N TYR A 55 -10.29 -6.65 1.47
CA TYR A 55 -9.35 -5.58 1.12
C TYR A 55 -9.73 -4.92 -0.21
N TRP A 56 -10.01 -5.72 -1.23
CA TRP A 56 -10.39 -5.21 -2.56
C TRP A 56 -11.76 -4.53 -2.56
N TYR A 57 -12.71 -5.02 -1.76
CA TYR A 57 -14.00 -4.35 -1.57
C TYR A 57 -13.85 -2.98 -0.89
N GLU A 58 -13.07 -2.86 0.18
CA GLU A 58 -12.83 -1.56 0.82
C GLU A 58 -12.09 -0.57 -0.08
N GLN A 59 -11.05 -1.00 -0.81
CA GLN A 59 -10.39 -0.14 -1.80
C GLN A 59 -11.37 0.36 -2.87
N ALA A 60 -12.25 -0.51 -3.38
CA ALA A 60 -13.29 -0.12 -4.34
C ALA A 60 -14.31 0.88 -3.75
N ARG A 61 -14.74 0.68 -2.49
CA ARG A 61 -15.64 1.60 -1.77
C ARG A 61 -15.00 2.98 -1.56
N ILE A 62 -13.71 3.03 -1.21
CA ILE A 62 -12.94 4.27 -1.07
C ILE A 62 -12.83 5.00 -2.42
N ALA A 63 -12.46 4.29 -3.49
CA ALA A 63 -12.35 4.84 -4.83
C ALA A 63 -13.69 5.40 -5.37
N LEU A 64 -14.80 4.70 -5.10
CA LEU A 64 -16.14 5.16 -5.48
C LEU A 64 -16.53 6.45 -4.74
N ARG A 65 -16.35 6.50 -3.42
CA ARG A 65 -16.62 7.70 -2.61
C ARG A 65 -15.83 8.92 -3.11
N LYS A 66 -14.53 8.74 -3.41
CA LYS A 66 -13.64 9.79 -3.96
C LYS A 66 -14.17 10.34 -5.29
N ARG A 67 -14.68 9.49 -6.18
CA ARG A 67 -15.25 9.92 -7.48
C ARG A 67 -16.59 10.64 -7.35
N LEU A 68 -17.47 10.19 -6.45
CA LEU A 68 -18.78 10.82 -6.22
C LEU A 68 -18.64 12.26 -5.70
N GLN A 69 -17.66 12.51 -4.82
CA GLN A 69 -17.34 13.86 -4.35
C GLN A 69 -16.97 14.79 -5.51
N TYR A 70 -16.00 14.38 -6.36
CA TYR A 70 -15.57 15.17 -7.51
C TYR A 70 -16.67 15.40 -8.56
N ALA A 71 -17.55 14.42 -8.79
CA ALA A 71 -18.65 14.55 -9.75
C ALA A 71 -19.69 15.61 -9.35
N THR A 72 -19.71 16.03 -8.09
CA THR A 72 -20.67 17.02 -7.56
C THR A 72 -20.15 18.47 -7.71
N ASP A 73 -18.86 18.66 -8.01
CA ASP A 73 -18.28 19.99 -8.12
C ASP A 73 -18.71 20.74 -9.39
N ARG A 74 -19.21 21.96 -9.19
CA ARG A 74 -19.69 22.84 -10.26
C ARG A 74 -18.49 23.31 -11.10
N ARG A 75 -18.50 23.03 -12.40
CA ARG A 75 -17.45 23.40 -13.39
C ARG A 75 -16.87 24.81 -13.13
N PRO A 76 -15.71 24.94 -12.46
CA PRO A 76 -15.20 26.24 -12.05
C PRO A 76 -14.36 26.85 -13.18
N HIS A 77 -14.45 28.16 -13.37
CA HIS A 77 -13.60 28.85 -14.34
C HIS A 77 -12.15 28.94 -13.81
N ALA A 78 -11.21 28.29 -14.50
CA ALA A 78 -9.80 28.33 -14.13
C ALA A 78 -9.22 29.75 -14.30
N LYS A 79 -8.40 30.20 -13.34
CA LYS A 79 -7.65 31.48 -13.44
C LYS A 79 -6.26 31.30 -14.04
N ASN A 80 -5.64 30.16 -13.76
CA ASN A 80 -4.27 29.81 -14.16
C ASN A 80 -4.27 28.43 -14.83
N VAL A 81 -3.33 28.20 -15.75
CA VAL A 81 -3.12 26.90 -16.40
C VAL A 81 -1.65 26.50 -16.23
N VAL A 82 -1.42 25.25 -15.81
CA VAL A 82 -0.09 24.64 -15.73
C VAL A 82 -0.13 23.35 -16.56
N LEU A 83 0.82 23.20 -17.48
CA LEU A 83 0.93 22.03 -18.35
C LEU A 83 2.26 21.31 -18.09
N PHE A 84 2.18 20.05 -17.69
CA PHE A 84 3.35 19.18 -17.56
C PHE A 84 3.47 18.30 -18.81
N VAL A 85 4.60 18.37 -19.51
CA VAL A 85 4.90 17.55 -20.68
C VAL A 85 6.06 16.63 -20.35
N GLY A 86 5.80 15.31 -20.33
CA GLY A 86 6.85 14.29 -20.23
C GLY A 86 7.20 13.78 -21.61
N ASP A 87 8.36 14.16 -22.15
CA ASP A 87 8.86 13.58 -23.41
C ASP A 87 9.12 12.06 -23.22
N GLY A 88 8.74 11.26 -24.21
CA GLY A 88 8.77 9.79 -24.13
C GLY A 88 7.86 9.16 -23.06
N MET A 89 7.02 9.92 -22.34
CA MET A 89 6.21 9.41 -21.24
C MET A 89 4.91 8.75 -21.73
N GLY A 90 5.04 7.56 -22.31
CA GLY A 90 3.91 6.69 -22.62
C GLY A 90 3.34 5.97 -21.39
N VAL A 91 2.24 5.24 -21.57
CA VAL A 91 1.56 4.46 -20.50
C VAL A 91 2.52 3.46 -19.84
N ALA A 92 3.35 2.77 -20.63
CA ALA A 92 4.36 1.85 -20.11
C ALA A 92 5.42 2.57 -19.26
N THR A 93 5.89 3.74 -19.69
CA THR A 93 6.85 4.59 -18.97
C THR A 93 6.28 5.04 -17.62
N ALA A 94 5.00 5.44 -17.57
CA ALA A 94 4.32 5.82 -16.34
C ALA A 94 4.23 4.65 -15.34
N THR A 95 3.83 3.46 -15.79
CA THR A 95 3.78 2.25 -14.95
C THR A 95 5.17 1.83 -14.46
N ALA A 96 6.19 1.88 -15.32
CA ALA A 96 7.57 1.58 -14.94
C ALA A 96 8.10 2.57 -13.89
N ALA A 97 7.81 3.87 -14.06
CA ALA A 97 8.16 4.90 -13.08
C ALA A 97 7.46 4.69 -11.73
N ARG A 98 6.20 4.22 -11.73
CA ARG A 98 5.43 3.90 -10.52
C ARG A 98 6.10 2.78 -9.72
N ILE A 99 6.39 1.66 -10.39
CA ILE A 99 7.06 0.50 -9.78
C ILE A 99 8.44 0.89 -9.24
N LEU A 100 9.27 1.55 -10.07
CA LEU A 100 10.60 2.00 -9.68
C LEU A 100 10.56 2.96 -8.49
N ARG A 101 9.59 3.87 -8.44
CA ARG A 101 9.43 4.81 -7.33
C ARG A 101 9.03 4.10 -6.04
N GLY A 102 8.10 3.15 -6.09
CA GLY A 102 7.72 2.35 -4.92
C GLY A 102 8.89 1.50 -4.40
N GLN A 103 9.66 0.86 -5.29
CA GLN A 103 10.87 0.10 -4.95
C GLN A 103 11.95 0.96 -4.29
N ARG A 104 12.17 2.18 -4.81
CA ARG A 104 13.08 3.18 -4.18
C ARG A 104 12.63 3.63 -2.78
N LEU A 105 11.37 3.39 -2.40
CA LEU A 105 10.83 3.64 -1.07
C LEU A 105 10.73 2.37 -0.21
N GLY A 106 11.36 1.26 -0.63
CA GLY A 106 11.32 -0.03 0.07
C GLY A 106 9.97 -0.75 0.00
N LYS A 107 9.07 -0.35 -0.89
CA LYS A 107 7.77 -1.00 -1.14
C LYS A 107 7.87 -1.96 -2.34
N ARG A 108 6.88 -2.84 -2.50
CA ARG A 108 6.81 -3.82 -3.61
C ARG A 108 6.89 -3.14 -5.00
N GLY A 109 6.18 -2.03 -5.17
CA GLY A 109 6.28 -1.12 -6.32
C GLY A 109 4.94 -0.84 -7.00
N GLU A 110 4.17 -1.88 -7.23
CA GLU A 110 2.90 -1.88 -7.96
C GLU A 110 1.81 -1.04 -7.29
N ASP A 111 1.72 -1.09 -5.96
CA ASP A 111 0.72 -0.38 -5.15
C ASP A 111 1.08 1.09 -4.86
N HIS A 112 2.10 1.64 -5.52
CA HIS A 112 2.48 3.04 -5.34
C HIS A 112 1.65 3.95 -6.26
N GLU A 113 1.34 5.17 -5.84
CA GLU A 113 0.71 6.19 -6.69
C GLU A 113 1.73 7.30 -7.01
N LEU A 114 1.81 7.70 -8.27
CA LEU A 114 2.54 8.91 -8.70
C LEU A 114 1.65 10.15 -8.56
N ALA A 115 2.26 11.35 -8.56
CA ALA A 115 1.52 12.60 -8.40
C ALA A 115 0.38 12.77 -9.44
N TRP A 116 0.62 12.39 -10.69
CA TRP A 116 -0.37 12.41 -11.77
C TRP A 116 -1.40 11.27 -11.72
N ASP A 117 -1.15 10.18 -10.98
CA ASP A 117 -2.15 9.13 -10.75
C ASP A 117 -3.28 9.62 -9.84
N SER A 118 -3.01 10.65 -9.02
CA SER A 118 -3.99 11.27 -8.13
C SER A 118 -4.99 12.20 -8.84
N PHE A 119 -4.75 12.53 -10.12
CA PHE A 119 -5.58 13.47 -10.87
C PHE A 119 -6.98 12.89 -11.15
N PRO A 120 -8.06 13.68 -11.02
CA PRO A 120 -9.43 13.18 -11.06
C PRO A 120 -9.94 12.81 -12.46
N ALA A 121 -9.26 13.27 -13.52
CA ALA A 121 -9.64 13.05 -14.90
C ALA A 121 -8.45 12.53 -15.72
N VAL A 122 -8.71 11.57 -16.60
CA VAL A 122 -7.74 10.97 -17.53
C VAL A 122 -8.35 10.89 -18.92
N ALA A 123 -7.52 11.11 -19.95
CA ALA A 123 -7.91 11.00 -21.36
C ALA A 123 -6.75 10.40 -22.17
N LEU A 124 -7.08 9.78 -23.31
CA LEU A 124 -6.08 9.27 -24.25
C LEU A 124 -5.95 10.22 -25.45
N ALA A 125 -4.71 10.55 -25.82
CA ALA A 125 -4.41 11.41 -26.96
C ALA A 125 -3.91 10.58 -28.15
N LYS A 126 -4.44 10.85 -29.35
CA LYS A 126 -3.97 10.24 -30.60
C LYS A 126 -2.77 11.03 -31.14
N VAL A 127 -1.56 10.48 -30.99
CA VAL A 127 -0.29 11.12 -31.37
C VAL A 127 0.18 10.80 -32.81
N SER A 128 -0.68 10.22 -33.64
CA SER A 128 -0.31 9.88 -35.03
C SER A 128 -0.04 11.13 -35.87
N ARG A 129 1.16 11.24 -36.45
CA ARG A 129 1.47 12.31 -37.41
C ARG A 129 0.56 12.19 -38.64
N PHE A 130 -0.24 13.23 -38.91
CA PHE A 130 -0.94 13.38 -40.18
C PHE A 130 0.10 13.58 -41.30
N ARG A 131 0.14 12.67 -42.27
CA ARG A 131 0.87 12.89 -43.53
C ARG A 131 -0.13 13.36 -44.57
N ILE A 132 0.14 14.50 -45.19
CA ILE A 132 -0.50 14.86 -46.45
C ILE A 132 -0.01 13.84 -47.48
N ALA A 133 -0.93 13.09 -48.08
CA ALA A 133 -0.63 12.34 -49.29
C ALA A 133 -0.37 13.36 -50.40
N GLN A 134 0.90 13.52 -50.78
CA GLN A 134 1.24 14.26 -51.99
C GLN A 134 0.64 13.51 -53.17
N GLN A 135 -0.42 14.06 -53.76
CA GLN A 135 -0.94 13.56 -55.03
C GLN A 135 0.16 13.70 -56.07
N LYS A 136 0.38 12.61 -56.79
CA LYS A 136 1.39 12.47 -57.83
C LYS A 136 0.69 12.36 -59.18
#